data_AF-A0A1B1BH70-F1
#
_entry.id   AF-A0A1B1BH70-F1
#
_cell.length_a   1.000
_cell.length_b   1.000
_cell.length_c   1.000
_cell.angle_alpha   90.00
_cell.angle_beta   90.00
_cell.angle_gamma   90.00
#
_symmetry.space_group_name_H-M   'P 1'
#
loop_
_entity.id
_entity.type
_entity.pdbx_description
1 polymer ?
#
loop_
_entity_poly.entity_id
_entity_poly.type
_entity_poly.pdbx_seq_one_letter_code
_entity_poly.pdbx_strand_id
1 'polypeptide(L)'
;MTDPRAKMEGNNLLALGAPQSDWTKAPGRVPGFWVALLGLVVSLVFPLPALLVGAVGLLFTLQAYRVIPAGARGRRLTLAALALAGATLVVVVLQIVLALVL
;
A
#
# COMPACT_ATOMS: atom_id res chain seq x y z
N MET A 1 11.13 14.13 46.11
CA MET A 1 11.68 14.71 44.86
C MET A 1 10.58 14.60 43.81
N THR A 2 9.82 15.67 43.62
CA THR A 2 8.67 15.74 42.72
C THR A 2 9.19 16.20 41.36
N ASP A 3 9.26 15.30 40.38
CA ASP A 3 9.71 15.66 39.03
C ASP A 3 8.63 16.54 38.36
N PRO A 4 8.91 17.82 38.06
CA PRO A 4 7.94 18.73 37.45
C PRO A 4 7.51 18.30 36.03
N ARG A 5 8.18 17.31 35.41
CA ARG A 5 7.80 16.74 34.11
C ARG A 5 6.66 15.71 34.21
N ALA A 6 6.34 15.23 35.41
CA ALA A 6 5.30 14.25 35.66
C ALA A 6 3.97 14.87 36.15
N LYS A 7 3.68 16.13 35.78
CA LYS A 7 2.36 16.74 36.05
C LYS A 7 1.28 16.10 35.18
N MET A 8 0.69 15.02 35.68
CA MET A 8 -0.51 14.39 35.12
C MET A 8 -1.82 14.95 35.71
N GLU A 9 -1.75 15.73 36.79
CA GLU A 9 -2.90 16.41 37.38
C GLU A 9 -3.43 17.53 36.47
N GLY A 10 -4.70 17.40 36.06
CA GLY A 10 -5.38 18.35 35.18
C GLY A 10 -5.21 18.10 33.68
N ASN A 11 -4.43 17.09 33.28
CA ASN A 11 -4.35 16.69 31.88
C ASN A 11 -5.48 15.70 31.60
N ASN A 12 -6.58 16.18 30.98
CA ASN A 12 -7.77 15.39 30.62
C ASN A 12 -7.50 14.29 29.56
N LEU A 13 -6.26 13.79 29.46
CA LEU A 13 -5.82 12.74 28.55
C LEU A 13 -6.55 11.41 28.78
N LEU A 14 -6.99 11.13 30.00
CA LEU A 14 -7.84 9.97 30.31
C LEU A 14 -9.30 10.15 29.83
N ALA A 15 -9.77 11.40 29.68
CA ALA A 15 -11.11 11.72 29.17
C ALA A 15 -11.13 11.86 27.63
N LEU A 16 -9.98 12.15 27.02
CA LEU A 16 -9.74 12.00 25.59
C LEU A 16 -9.62 10.51 25.28
N GLY A 17 -10.76 9.86 25.02
CA GLY A 17 -10.80 8.44 24.64
C GLY A 17 -9.72 8.09 23.60
N ALA A 18 -9.15 6.89 23.71
CA ALA A 18 -8.00 6.48 22.92
C ALA A 18 -8.20 6.81 21.42
N PRO A 19 -7.20 7.40 20.74
CA PRO A 19 -7.33 7.77 19.34
C PRO A 19 -7.77 6.55 18.52
N GLN A 20 -8.93 6.67 17.86
CA GLN A 20 -9.44 5.65 16.95
C GLN A 20 -8.39 5.42 15.85
N SER A 21 -8.08 4.17 15.56
CA SER A 21 -7.09 3.82 14.54
C SER A 21 -7.61 4.20 13.15
N ASP A 22 -7.07 5.28 12.58
CA ASP A 22 -7.37 5.70 11.21
C ASP A 22 -6.52 4.93 10.19
N TRP A 23 -7.05 3.82 9.71
CA TRP A 23 -6.41 2.94 8.73
C TRP A 23 -6.29 3.57 7.34
N THR A 24 -6.91 4.73 7.08
CA THR A 24 -6.71 5.46 5.82
C THR A 24 -5.31 6.08 5.73
N LYS A 25 -4.60 6.23 6.84
CA LYS A 25 -3.23 6.77 6.86
C LYS A 25 -2.16 5.69 6.97
N ALA A 26 -2.52 4.43 6.73
CA ALA A 26 -1.58 3.32 6.81
C ALA A 26 -0.40 3.52 5.84
N PRO A 27 0.86 3.35 6.32
CA PRO A 27 2.05 3.50 5.49
C PRO A 27 2.05 2.45 4.38
N GLY A 28 2.55 2.82 3.19
CA GLY A 28 2.57 1.94 2.02
C GLY A 28 1.27 1.93 1.21
N ARG A 29 0.13 2.38 1.76
CA ARG A 29 -1.18 2.30 1.09
C ARG A 29 -1.26 3.13 -0.19
N VAL A 30 -1.05 4.44 -0.05
CA VAL A 30 -1.10 5.41 -1.15
C VAL A 30 0.09 5.23 -2.11
N PRO A 31 1.36 5.17 -1.63
CA PRO A 31 2.48 4.96 -2.54
C PRO A 31 2.40 3.60 -3.25
N GLY A 32 1.98 2.52 -2.56
CA GLY A 32 1.81 1.21 -3.16
C GLY A 32 0.80 1.21 -4.30
N PHE A 33 -0.33 1.91 -4.16
CA PHE A 33 -1.30 2.09 -5.23
C PHE A 33 -0.73 2.82 -6.45
N TRP A 34 -0.10 3.98 -6.23
CA TRP A 34 0.44 4.77 -7.35
C TRP A 34 1.58 4.07 -8.06
N VAL A 35 2.47 3.40 -7.33
CA VAL A 35 3.57 2.64 -7.93
C VAL A 35 3.04 1.41 -8.67
N ALA A 36 2.03 0.70 -8.14
CA ALA A 36 1.40 -0.41 -8.86
C ALA A 36 0.71 0.05 -10.14
N LEU A 37 0.01 1.19 -10.11
CA LEU A 37 -0.60 1.80 -11.29
C LEU A 37 0.46 2.19 -12.32
N LEU A 38 1.56 2.81 -11.88
CA LEU A 38 2.67 3.17 -12.75
C LEU A 38 3.32 1.93 -13.37
N GLY A 39 3.48 0.85 -12.60
CA GLY A 39 3.96 -0.44 -13.11
C GLY A 39 3.07 -0.98 -14.23
N LEU A 40 1.75 -0.92 -14.07
CA LEU A 40 0.81 -1.32 -15.13
C LEU A 40 0.96 -0.44 -16.38
N VAL A 41 1.03 0.88 -16.23
CA VAL A 41 1.18 1.80 -17.37
C VAL A 41 2.50 1.56 -18.11
N VAL A 42 3.61 1.41 -17.38
CA VAL A 42 4.93 1.12 -17.96
C VAL A 42 4.93 -0.23 -18.68
N SER A 43 4.16 -1.21 -18.19
CA SER A 43 4.11 -2.54 -18.80
C SER A 43 3.63 -2.53 -20.24
N LEU A 44 2.82 -1.55 -20.64
CA LEU A 44 2.31 -1.43 -22.01
C LEU A 44 3.39 -1.14 -23.04
N VAL A 45 4.53 -0.59 -22.62
CA VAL A 45 5.62 -0.16 -23.51
C VAL A 45 6.91 -0.92 -23.21
N PHE A 46 7.20 -1.12 -21.91
CA PHE A 46 8.45 -1.69 -21.44
C PHE A 46 8.16 -2.83 -20.44
N PRO A 47 7.91 -4.06 -20.92
CA PRO A 47 7.46 -5.16 -20.07
C PRO A 47 8.46 -5.53 -18.98
N LEU A 48 9.77 -5.54 -19.28
CA LEU A 48 10.81 -5.89 -18.29
C LEU A 48 10.98 -4.81 -17.19
N PRO A 49 11.16 -3.50 -17.50
CA PRO A 49 11.16 -2.46 -16.47
C PRO A 49 9.88 -2.42 -15.63
N ALA A 50 8.74 -2.74 -16.23
CA ALA A 50 7.47 -2.77 -15.51
C ALA A 50 7.41 -3.81 -14.41
N LEU A 51 8.12 -4.94 -14.55
CA LEU A 51 8.22 -5.94 -13.49
C LEU A 51 8.92 -5.39 -12.25
N LEU A 52 9.99 -4.59 -12.43
CA LEU A 52 10.70 -3.96 -11.32
C LEU A 52 9.83 -2.94 -10.60
N VAL A 53 9.17 -2.06 -11.36
CA VAL A 53 8.23 -1.07 -10.80
C VAL A 53 7.06 -1.78 -10.10
N GLY A 54 6.48 -2.78 -10.74
CA GLY A 54 5.40 -3.59 -10.20
C GLY A 54 5.79 -4.28 -8.89
N ALA A 55 7.02 -4.83 -8.80
CA ALA A 55 7.54 -5.43 -7.59
C ALA A 55 7.67 -4.42 -6.44
N VAL A 56 8.18 -3.21 -6.71
CA VAL A 56 8.25 -2.13 -5.71
C VAL A 56 6.84 -1.73 -5.25
N GLY A 57 5.88 -1.59 -6.17
CA GLY A 57 4.49 -1.28 -5.84
C GLY A 57 3.84 -2.37 -5.00
N LEU A 58 4.08 -3.64 -5.35
CA LEU A 58 3.62 -4.81 -4.59
C LEU A 58 4.20 -4.81 -3.16
N LEU A 59 5.49 -4.52 -2.97
CA LEU A 59 6.11 -4.47 -1.65
C LEU A 59 5.44 -3.45 -0.73
N PHE A 60 5.22 -2.21 -1.21
CA PHE A 60 4.50 -1.19 -0.45
C PHE A 60 3.05 -1.61 -0.15
N THR A 61 2.41 -2.24 -1.13
CA THR A 61 1.03 -2.71 -0.99
C THR A 61 0.92 -3.82 0.05
N LEU A 62 1.87 -4.76 0.07
CA LEU A 62 1.94 -5.85 1.05
C LEU A 62 2.22 -5.33 2.46
N GLN A 63 3.06 -4.30 2.62
CA GLN A 63 3.27 -3.63 3.91
C GLN A 63 1.93 -3.08 4.45
N ALA A 64 1.17 -2.37 3.62
CA ALA A 64 -0.14 -1.86 4.01
C ALA A 64 -1.17 -2.98 4.26
N TYR A 65 -1.15 -4.04 3.46
CA TYR A 65 -2.06 -5.18 3.59
C TYR A 65 -1.86 -5.98 4.88
N ARG A 66 -0.64 -6.06 5.41
CA ARG A 66 -0.36 -6.75 6.68
C ARG A 66 -0.88 -5.98 7.90
N VAL A 67 -1.01 -4.66 7.79
CA VAL A 67 -1.32 -3.79 8.93
C VAL A 67 -2.81 -3.43 9.00
N ILE A 68 -3.47 -3.21 7.85
CA ILE A 68 -4.88 -2.79 7.83
C ILE A 68 -5.77 -4.01 8.07
N PRO A 69 -6.62 -4.08 9.11
CA PRO A 69 -7.49 -5.22 9.34
C PRO A 69 -8.55 -5.43 8.22
N ALA A 70 -9.05 -6.66 8.11
CA ALA A 70 -10.11 -6.99 7.16
C ALA A 70 -11.37 -6.18 7.47
N GLY A 71 -12.04 -5.67 6.44
CA GLY A 71 -13.24 -4.83 6.59
C GLY A 71 -12.98 -3.36 6.95
N ALA A 72 -11.74 -2.97 7.29
CA ALA A 72 -11.43 -1.60 7.65
C ALA A 72 -11.49 -0.62 6.46
N ARG A 73 -11.95 0.60 6.73
CA ARG A 73 -11.99 1.70 5.76
C ARG A 73 -10.55 2.10 5.43
N GLY A 74 -10.08 1.69 4.25
CA GLY A 74 -8.66 1.82 3.84
C GLY A 74 -8.15 0.59 3.08
N ARG A 75 -8.69 -0.59 3.37
CA ARG A 75 -8.35 -1.88 2.73
C ARG A 75 -8.69 -1.94 1.24
N ARG A 76 -9.69 -1.19 0.79
CA ARG A 76 -10.12 -1.20 -0.63
C ARG A 76 -9.02 -0.72 -1.57
N LEU A 77 -8.25 0.29 -1.17
CA LEU A 77 -7.16 0.82 -1.98
C LEU A 77 -5.99 -0.16 -2.06
N THR A 78 -5.67 -0.86 -0.97
CA THR A 78 -4.63 -1.90 -0.99
C THR A 78 -5.05 -3.11 -1.83
N LEU A 79 -6.34 -3.49 -1.80
CA LEU A 79 -6.87 -4.53 -2.69
C LEU A 79 -6.81 -4.11 -4.16
N ALA A 80 -7.17 -2.87 -4.47
CA ALA A 80 -7.04 -2.33 -5.83
C ALA A 80 -5.58 -2.35 -6.30
N ALA A 81 -4.64 -1.96 -5.45
CA ALA A 81 -3.21 -2.01 -5.75
C ALA A 81 -2.69 -3.45 -5.97
N LEU A 82 -3.17 -4.44 -5.20
CA LEU A 82 -2.86 -5.85 -5.43
C LEU A 82 -3.41 -6.33 -6.78
N ALA A 83 -4.64 -5.95 -7.12
CA ALA A 83 -5.24 -6.27 -8.41
C ALA A 83 -4.45 -5.65 -9.57
N LEU A 84 -3.99 -4.41 -9.43
CA LEU A 84 -3.12 -3.74 -10.41
C LEU A 84 -1.80 -4.50 -10.59
N ALA A 85 -1.14 -4.89 -9.49
CA ALA A 85 0.10 -5.67 -9.58
C ALA A 85 -0.11 -7.03 -10.28
N GLY A 86 -1.23 -7.71 -10.00
CA GLY A 86 -1.62 -8.93 -10.70
C GLY A 86 -1.87 -8.70 -12.20
N ALA A 87 -2.58 -7.62 -12.55
CA ALA A 87 -2.81 -7.23 -13.93
C ALA A 87 -1.50 -6.94 -14.68
N THR A 88 -0.55 -6.26 -14.04
CA THR A 88 0.78 -6.01 -14.62
C THR A 88 1.48 -7.33 -14.99
N LEU A 89 1.45 -8.33 -14.11
CA LEU A 89 2.02 -9.64 -14.40
C LEU A 89 1.34 -10.31 -15.59
N VAL A 90 0.00 -10.31 -15.64
CA VAL A 90 -0.76 -10.89 -16.74
C VAL A 90 -0.41 -10.21 -18.07
N VAL A 91 -0.36 -8.89 -18.09
CA VAL A 91 -0.01 -8.10 -19.28
C VAL A 91 1.41 -8.41 -19.76
N VAL A 92 2.38 -8.49 -18.85
CA VAL A 92 3.77 -8.82 -19.20
C VAL A 92 3.86 -10.24 -19.74
N VAL A 93 3.21 -11.22 -19.12
CA VAL A 93 3.20 -12.61 -19.60
C VAL A 93 2.59 -12.70 -20.99
N LEU A 94 1.45 -12.03 -21.22
CA LEU A 94 0.81 -12.00 -22.54
C LEU A 94 1.74 -11.42 -23.62
N GLN A 95 2.45 -10.33 -23.31
CA GLN A 95 3.41 -9.74 -24.26
C GLN A 95 4.57 -10.67 -24.57
N ILE A 96 5.11 -11.38 -23.56
CA ILE A 96 6.19 -12.35 -23.76
C ILE A 96 5.71 -13.50 -24.64
N VAL A 97 4.53 -14.06 -24.37
CA VAL A 97 3.95 -15.14 -25.19
C VAL A 97 3.73 -14.66 -26.62
N LEU A 98 3.16 -13.47 -26.79
CA LEU A 98 2.92 -12.89 -28.11
C LEU A 98 4.25 -12.70 -28.88
N ALA A 99 5.30 -12.23 -28.22
CA ALA A 99 6.63 -12.04 -28.81
C ALA A 99 7.37 -13.35 -29.13
N LEU A 100 6.97 -14.48 -28.55
CA LEU A 100 7.53 -15.80 -28.86
C LEU A 100 6.79 -16.52 -29.99
N VAL A 101 5.52 -16.16 -30.23
CA VAL A 101 4.64 -16.80 -31.22
C VAL A 101 4.62 -16.04 -32.55
N LEU A 102 4.87 -14.72 -32.53
CA LEU A 102 5.08 -13.88 -33.71
C LEU A 102 6.54 -13.90 -34.15
#